data_AF-A0AAD7DQF0-F1
#
_entry.id   AF-A0AAD7DQF0-F1
#
_cell.length_a   1.000
_cell.length_b   1.000
_cell.length_c   1.000
_cell.angle_alpha   90.00
_cell.angle_beta   90.00
_cell.angle_gamma   90.00
#
_symmetry.space_group_name_H-M   'P 1'
#
loop_
_entity.id
_entity.type
_entity.pdbx_description
1 polymer ?
#
loop_
_entity_poly.entity_id
_entity_poly.type
_entity_poly.pdbx_seq_one_letter_code
_entity_poly.pdbx_strand_id
1 'polypeptide(L)'
;MPKTPPGVIDYHDQMIIAHAVFASVATLITAPAAILVGRYFRSQRWWFNTHLTLQTLTAFSSSRSVSSGGNGDQLTGPKADPHHDIGLAIIVLFLLQFLLGVVAHFTHSAGPSSSDSAFPTLTTPKSPLRHLHVIFGIVMTALLYAGVKTGMDEWDMVSDMATLVPKGIVVVYWVIFGLEPIRASGRKDSIDAGSSEKVQG
;
A
#
# COMPACT_ATOMS: atom_id res chain seq x y z
N MET A 1 -18.17 -3.53 -30.58
CA MET A 1 -16.98 -3.68 -31.46
C MET A 1 -16.85 -5.15 -31.82
N PRO A 2 -16.41 -5.51 -33.04
CA PRO A 2 -16.15 -6.90 -33.39
C PRO A 2 -15.07 -7.46 -32.46
N LYS A 3 -15.31 -8.63 -31.84
CA LYS A 3 -14.33 -9.30 -30.98
C LYS A 3 -13.14 -9.73 -31.83
N THR A 4 -11.95 -9.38 -31.36
CA THR A 4 -10.67 -9.76 -31.97
C THR A 4 -10.52 -11.28 -31.95
N PRO A 5 -9.93 -11.92 -32.97
CA PRO A 5 -9.75 -13.38 -32.96
C PRO A 5 -8.96 -13.83 -31.73
N PRO A 6 -9.26 -15.02 -31.15
CA PRO A 6 -8.54 -15.55 -30.00
C PRO A 6 -7.02 -15.58 -30.26
N GLY A 7 -6.23 -15.01 -29.34
CA GLY A 7 -4.77 -15.01 -29.41
C GLY A 7 -4.12 -13.77 -30.04
N VAL A 8 -4.91 -12.76 -30.43
CA VAL A 8 -4.38 -11.47 -30.88
C VAL A 8 -4.63 -10.42 -29.80
N ILE A 9 -3.56 -9.84 -29.26
CA ILE A 9 -3.63 -8.72 -28.30
C ILE A 9 -4.12 -7.47 -29.05
N ASP A 10 -5.27 -6.92 -28.66
CA ASP A 10 -5.73 -5.63 -29.18
C ASP A 10 -5.35 -4.45 -28.28
N TYR A 11 -5.73 -3.23 -28.66
CA TYR A 11 -5.41 -2.02 -27.88
C TYR A 11 -6.07 -2.03 -26.50
N HIS A 12 -7.27 -2.59 -26.38
CA HIS A 12 -7.98 -2.69 -25.11
C HIS A 12 -7.24 -3.63 -24.16
N ASP A 13 -6.81 -4.80 -24.66
CA ASP A 13 -5.97 -5.73 -23.90
C ASP A 13 -4.63 -5.08 -23.47
N GLN A 14 -3.98 -4.31 -24.36
CA GLN A 14 -2.75 -3.59 -24.01
C GLN A 14 -2.95 -2.58 -22.89
N MET A 15 -4.09 -1.87 -22.87
CA MET A 15 -4.44 -0.94 -21.79
C MET A 15 -4.73 -1.65 -20.47
N ILE A 16 -5.45 -2.76 -20.50
CA ILE A 16 -5.73 -3.58 -19.31
C ILE A 16 -4.42 -4.16 -18.74
N ILE A 17 -3.54 -4.69 -19.59
CA ILE A 17 -2.22 -5.19 -19.17
C ILE A 17 -1.38 -4.07 -18.56
N ALA A 18 -1.32 -2.90 -19.20
CA ALA A 18 -0.58 -1.76 -18.68
C ALA A 18 -1.12 -1.32 -17.32
N HIS A 19 -2.45 -1.19 -17.17
CA HIS A 19 -3.10 -0.92 -15.90
C HIS A 19 -2.64 -1.92 -14.83
N ALA A 20 -2.82 -3.22 -15.08
CA ALA A 20 -2.52 -4.26 -14.10
C ALA A 20 -1.04 -4.26 -13.68
N VAL A 21 -0.10 -4.01 -14.60
CA VAL A 21 1.34 -3.92 -14.31
C VAL A 21 1.63 -2.74 -13.40
N PHE A 22 1.15 -1.54 -13.73
CA PHE A 22 1.40 -0.35 -12.93
C PHE A 22 0.68 -0.39 -11.57
N ALA A 23 -0.55 -0.90 -11.52
CA ALA A 23 -1.27 -1.17 -10.28
C ALA A 23 -0.49 -2.15 -9.40
N SER A 24 0.03 -3.24 -9.97
CA SER A 24 0.81 -4.24 -9.21
C SER A 24 2.10 -3.65 -8.64
N VAL A 25 2.84 -2.84 -9.41
CA VAL A 25 4.04 -2.15 -8.91
C VAL A 25 3.68 -1.21 -7.74
N ALA A 26 2.60 -0.44 -7.87
CA ALA A 26 2.17 0.47 -6.82
C ALA A 26 1.78 -0.27 -5.53
N THR A 27 0.95 -1.32 -5.67
CA THR A 27 0.26 -1.96 -4.55
C THR A 27 1.00 -3.12 -3.92
N LEU A 28 1.81 -3.85 -4.69
CA LEU A 28 2.54 -5.04 -4.22
C LEU A 28 4.03 -4.76 -4.01
N ILE A 29 4.55 -3.61 -4.44
CA ILE A 29 5.99 -3.32 -4.30
C ILE A 29 6.21 -2.02 -3.56
N THR A 30 5.85 -0.89 -4.16
CA THR A 30 6.27 0.42 -3.64
C THR A 30 5.51 0.82 -2.38
N ALA A 31 4.19 0.60 -2.31
CA ALA A 31 3.41 0.90 -1.10
C ALA A 31 3.80 0.01 0.09
N PRO A 32 3.91 -1.33 -0.04
CA PRO A 32 4.39 -2.18 1.04
C PRO A 32 5.79 -1.79 1.51
N ALA A 33 6.72 -1.54 0.58
CA ALA A 33 8.06 -1.10 0.91
C ALA A 33 8.04 0.23 1.69
N ALA A 34 7.21 1.21 1.28
CA ALA A 34 7.08 2.48 1.98
C ALA A 34 6.58 2.29 3.42
N ILE A 35 5.59 1.42 3.61
CA ILE A 35 5.03 1.09 4.93
C ILE A 35 6.10 0.45 5.82
N LEU A 36 6.86 -0.52 5.30
CA LEU A 36 7.95 -1.18 6.02
C LEU A 36 9.05 -0.21 6.42
N VAL A 37 9.48 0.68 5.52
CA VAL A 37 10.45 1.75 5.81
C VAL A 37 9.93 2.65 6.92
N GLY A 38 8.69 3.11 6.79
CA GLY A 38 8.03 3.95 7.79
C GLY A 38 7.83 3.24 9.13
N ARG A 39 7.77 1.91 9.17
CA ARG A 39 7.55 1.14 10.39
C ARG A 39 8.86 0.81 11.12
N TYR A 40 9.83 0.26 10.40
CA TYR A 40 11.02 -0.36 10.99
C TYR A 40 12.24 0.55 11.02
N PHE A 41 12.31 1.56 10.15
CA PHE A 41 13.52 2.37 9.98
C PHE A 41 13.38 3.78 10.56
N ARG A 42 12.35 4.09 11.37
CA ARG A 42 12.12 5.44 11.94
C ARG A 42 13.30 6.05 12.71
N SER A 43 14.22 5.23 13.22
CA SER A 43 15.43 5.70 13.91
C SER A 43 16.54 6.17 12.97
N GLN A 44 16.47 5.83 11.68
CA GLN A 44 17.52 6.11 10.68
C GLN A 44 17.32 7.47 10.02
N ARG A 45 18.35 8.31 9.92
CA ARG A 45 18.22 9.68 9.36
C ARG A 45 17.62 9.74 7.95
N TRP A 46 17.81 8.68 7.14
CA TRP A 46 17.32 8.58 5.77
C TRP A 46 15.86 8.10 5.66
N TRP A 47 15.23 7.63 6.74
CA TRP A 47 13.93 6.94 6.71
C TRP A 47 12.86 7.77 6.01
N PHE A 48 12.82 9.08 6.30
CA PHE A 48 11.76 9.95 5.81
C PHE A 48 11.89 10.18 4.31
N ASN A 49 13.10 10.44 3.82
CA ASN A 49 13.36 10.63 2.40
C ASN A 49 13.03 9.35 1.63
N THR A 50 13.45 8.17 2.11
CA THR A 50 13.12 6.91 1.45
C THR A 50 11.62 6.60 1.49
N HIS A 51 10.94 6.84 2.61
CA HIS A 51 9.49 6.68 2.70
C HIS A 51 8.77 7.61 1.71
N LEU A 52 9.17 8.89 1.65
CA LEU A 52 8.61 9.87 0.72
C LEU A 52 8.86 9.47 -0.73
N THR A 53 10.08 9.06 -1.08
CA THR A 53 10.42 8.60 -2.45
C THR A 53 9.58 7.41 -2.86
N LEU A 54 9.44 6.40 -2.00
CA LEU A 54 8.61 5.22 -2.29
C LEU A 54 7.13 5.60 -2.45
N GLN A 55 6.61 6.52 -1.63
CA GLN A 55 5.24 7.03 -1.79
C GLN A 55 5.08 7.80 -3.09
N THR A 56 6.05 8.61 -3.51
CA THR A 56 6.01 9.30 -4.81
C THR A 56 6.03 8.30 -5.98
N LEU A 57 6.79 7.21 -5.88
CA LEU A 57 6.77 6.14 -6.88
C LEU A 57 5.40 5.42 -6.91
N THR A 58 4.81 5.14 -5.76
CA THR A 58 3.44 4.62 -5.65
C THR A 58 2.44 5.55 -6.34
N ALA A 59 2.54 6.87 -6.09
CA ALA A 59 1.68 7.87 -6.70
C ALA A 59 1.77 7.82 -8.22
N PHE A 60 2.99 7.85 -8.74
CA PHE A 60 3.27 7.85 -10.17
C PHE A 60 2.74 6.60 -10.87
N SER A 61 3.03 5.42 -10.31
CA SER A 61 2.53 4.15 -10.85
C SER A 61 1.01 4.08 -10.81
N SER A 62 0.38 4.54 -9.71
CA SER A 62 -1.08 4.59 -9.59
C SER A 62 -1.71 5.55 -10.61
N SER A 63 -1.14 6.74 -10.82
CA SER A 63 -1.63 7.69 -11.81
C SER A 63 -1.57 7.13 -13.23
N ARG A 64 -0.49 6.43 -13.59
CA ARG A 64 -0.40 5.75 -14.90
C ARG A 64 -1.45 4.66 -15.05
N SER A 65 -1.67 3.88 -14.00
CA SER A 65 -2.72 2.85 -13.98
C SER A 65 -4.11 3.44 -14.22
N VAL A 66 -4.42 4.58 -13.62
CA VAL A 66 -5.74 5.22 -13.77
C VAL A 66 -5.89 5.85 -15.16
N SER A 67 -4.82 6.41 -15.71
CA SER A 67 -4.84 7.07 -17.03
C SER A 67 -5.11 6.13 -18.22
N SER A 68 -5.01 4.82 -18.03
CA SER A 68 -5.36 3.83 -19.06
C SER A 68 -6.85 3.46 -19.07
N GLY A 69 -7.68 4.04 -18.18
CA GLY A 69 -9.15 3.88 -18.13
C GLY A 69 -9.91 4.94 -18.95
N GLY A 70 -11.02 4.55 -19.57
CA GLY A 70 -11.71 5.28 -20.63
C GLY A 70 -12.51 6.54 -20.23
N ASN A 71 -13.46 6.93 -21.08
CA ASN A 71 -14.16 8.23 -21.15
C ASN A 71 -15.08 8.60 -19.96
N GLY A 72 -14.87 8.05 -18.75
CA GLY A 72 -15.60 8.41 -17.53
C GLY A 72 -16.91 7.66 -17.28
N ASP A 73 -17.32 6.72 -18.14
CA ASP A 73 -18.50 5.86 -17.96
C ASP A 73 -18.31 4.73 -16.92
N GLN A 74 -17.08 4.60 -16.40
CA GLN A 74 -16.66 3.61 -15.40
C GLN A 74 -17.02 3.99 -13.96
N LEU A 75 -17.33 5.26 -13.69
CA LEU A 75 -17.74 5.75 -12.37
C LEU A 75 -19.26 5.92 -12.25
N THR A 76 -19.93 6.20 -13.36
CA THR A 76 -21.38 6.35 -13.44
C THR A 76 -21.85 5.84 -14.79
N GLY A 77 -22.52 4.69 -14.83
CA GLY A 77 -23.01 4.11 -16.07
C GLY A 77 -23.07 2.58 -16.10
N PRO A 78 -23.32 1.99 -17.29
CA PRO A 78 -23.42 0.54 -17.46
C PRO A 78 -22.12 -0.24 -17.20
N LYS A 79 -20.99 0.46 -17.12
CA LYS A 79 -19.66 -0.09 -16.82
C LYS A 79 -19.16 0.28 -15.41
N ALA A 80 -20.04 0.81 -14.56
CA ALA A 80 -19.71 1.07 -13.18
C ALA A 80 -19.63 -0.25 -12.41
N ASP A 81 -18.53 -0.45 -11.68
CA ASP A 81 -18.33 -1.60 -10.84
C ASP A 81 -17.46 -1.25 -9.62
N PRO A 82 -17.44 -2.11 -8.58
CA PRO A 82 -16.74 -1.83 -7.33
C PRO A 82 -15.23 -1.58 -7.47
N HIS A 83 -14.56 -2.13 -8.48
CA HIS A 83 -13.12 -1.92 -8.70
C HIS A 83 -12.84 -0.44 -9.01
N HIS A 84 -13.61 0.17 -9.91
CA HIS A 84 -13.46 1.59 -10.25
C HIS A 84 -13.79 2.52 -9.07
N ASP A 85 -14.83 2.22 -8.29
CA ASP A 85 -15.19 3.00 -7.09
C ASP A 85 -14.09 2.95 -6.01
N ILE A 86 -13.53 1.76 -5.77
CA ILE A 86 -12.41 1.58 -4.84
C ILE A 86 -11.17 2.32 -5.38
N GLY A 87 -10.89 2.22 -6.68
CA GLY A 87 -9.79 2.92 -7.33
C GLY A 87 -9.88 4.44 -7.14
N LEU A 88 -11.06 5.03 -7.33
CA LEU A 88 -11.28 6.45 -7.09
C LEU A 88 -11.08 6.83 -5.62
N ALA A 89 -11.63 6.03 -4.69
CA ALA A 89 -11.46 6.25 -3.26
C ALA A 89 -9.98 6.22 -2.86
N ILE A 90 -9.18 5.30 -3.40
CA ILE A 90 -7.73 5.22 -3.19
C ILE A 90 -7.05 6.50 -3.63
N ILE A 91 -7.36 7.05 -4.81
CA ILE A 91 -6.72 8.28 -5.32
C ILE A 91 -6.99 9.46 -4.37
N VAL A 92 -8.25 9.65 -3.98
CA VAL A 92 -8.65 10.73 -3.07
C VAL A 92 -7.94 10.59 -1.72
N LEU A 93 -7.94 9.38 -1.15
CA LEU A 93 -7.27 9.10 0.11
C LEU A 93 -5.76 9.24 0.00
N PHE A 94 -5.15 8.90 -1.13
CA PHE A 94 -3.72 9.04 -1.35
C PHE A 94 -3.29 10.52 -1.33
N LEU A 95 -4.05 11.39 -2.01
CA LEU A 95 -3.79 12.84 -1.99
C LEU A 95 -3.90 13.40 -0.57
N LEU A 96 -4.96 13.01 0.16
CA LEU A 96 -5.13 13.39 1.55
C LEU A 96 -3.97 12.87 2.42
N GLN A 97 -3.54 11.63 2.21
CA GLN A 97 -2.47 10.98 2.95
C GLN A 97 -1.11 11.65 2.71
N PHE A 98 -0.84 12.09 1.49
CA PHE A 98 0.37 12.84 1.14
C PHE A 98 0.41 14.18 1.87
N LEU A 99 -0.68 14.95 1.81
CA LEU A 99 -0.79 16.24 2.52
C LEU A 99 -0.67 16.05 4.04
N LEU A 100 -1.42 15.10 4.61
CA LEU A 100 -1.35 14.78 6.03
C LEU A 100 0.06 14.34 6.44
N GLY A 101 0.76 13.54 5.62
CA GLY A 101 2.11 13.07 5.90
C GLY A 101 3.13 14.20 5.95
N VAL A 102 3.08 15.11 4.97
CA VAL A 102 3.95 16.30 4.93
C VAL A 102 3.69 17.20 6.13
N VAL A 103 2.43 17.56 6.39
CA VAL A 103 2.08 18.44 7.52
C VAL A 103 2.40 17.78 8.86
N ALA A 104 2.06 16.50 9.03
CA ALA A 104 2.34 15.76 10.27
C ALA A 104 3.84 15.64 10.55
N HIS A 105 4.69 15.59 9.52
CA HIS A 105 6.15 15.57 9.68
C HIS A 105 6.64 16.83 10.43
N PHE A 106 6.10 18.00 10.10
CA PHE A 106 6.47 19.28 10.73
C PHE A 106 5.84 19.51 12.11
N THR A 107 5.00 18.62 12.60
CA THR A 107 4.43 18.75 13.97
C THR A 107 5.37 18.23 15.04
N HIS A 108 5.44 18.91 16.19
CA HIS A 108 6.22 18.47 17.35
C HIS A 108 5.73 17.11 17.87
N SER A 109 6.66 16.23 18.22
CA SER A 109 6.37 14.96 18.91
C SER A 109 6.60 15.18 20.41
N ALA A 110 5.60 14.92 21.26
CA ALA A 110 5.81 14.95 22.69
C ALA A 110 6.56 13.68 23.13
N GLY A 111 7.85 13.84 23.41
CA GLY A 111 8.68 12.88 24.15
C GLY A 111 8.97 11.52 23.49
N PRO A 112 9.97 10.79 24.03
CA PRO A 112 10.28 9.44 23.59
C PRO A 112 9.14 8.47 23.96
N SER A 113 8.77 7.61 23.02
CA SER A 113 7.79 6.55 23.22
C SER A 113 8.48 5.21 23.48
N SER A 114 8.08 4.54 24.56
CA SER A 114 8.45 3.18 24.92
C SER A 114 7.34 2.16 24.63
N SER A 115 6.38 2.50 23.77
CA SER A 115 5.24 1.60 23.50
C SER A 115 5.64 0.44 22.59
N ASP A 116 5.50 -0.79 23.10
CA ASP A 116 5.71 -2.05 22.37
C ASP A 116 4.52 -2.42 21.43
N SER A 117 3.66 -1.44 21.05
CA SER A 117 2.50 -1.68 20.20
C SER A 117 2.86 -1.83 18.72
N ALA A 118 2.04 -2.55 17.93
CA ALA A 118 2.23 -2.68 16.49
C ALA A 118 2.15 -1.34 15.74
N PHE A 119 1.46 -0.36 16.34
CA PHE A 119 1.29 1.00 15.85
C PHE A 119 1.65 2.01 16.96
N PRO A 120 2.95 2.20 17.27
CA PRO A 120 3.38 3.03 18.40
C PRO A 120 2.88 4.46 18.35
N THR A 121 2.60 4.98 17.15
CA THR A 121 2.04 6.33 16.99
C THR A 121 0.63 6.45 17.55
N LEU A 122 -0.20 5.41 17.48
CA LEU A 122 -1.59 5.45 17.98
C LEU A 122 -1.71 5.33 19.50
N THR A 123 -0.64 4.90 20.16
CA THR A 123 -0.60 4.67 21.62
C THR A 123 0.21 5.72 22.36
N THR A 124 0.57 6.83 21.69
CA THR A 124 1.46 7.87 22.24
C THR A 124 0.84 9.25 22.14
N PRO A 125 1.15 10.17 23.07
CA PRO A 125 0.67 11.55 23.01
C PRO A 125 1.38 12.32 21.88
N LYS A 126 0.99 12.05 20.64
CA LYS A 126 1.47 12.75 19.43
C LYS A 126 0.39 13.70 18.92
N SER A 127 0.79 14.64 18.05
CA SER A 127 -0.16 15.50 17.34
C SER A 127 -1.31 14.68 16.72
N PRO A 128 -2.57 15.17 16.77
CA PRO A 128 -3.71 14.52 16.12
C PRO A 128 -3.45 14.22 14.63
N LEU A 129 -2.70 15.09 13.93
CA LEU A 129 -2.36 14.88 12.51
C LEU A 129 -1.52 13.62 12.28
N ARG A 130 -0.66 13.23 13.23
CA ARG A 130 0.12 11.99 13.15
C ARG A 130 -0.76 10.75 13.33
N HIS A 131 -1.79 10.85 14.17
CA HIS A 131 -2.77 9.78 14.36
C HIS A 131 -3.63 9.63 13.11
N LEU A 132 -4.16 10.73 12.60
CA LEU A 132 -4.94 10.74 11.36
C LEU A 132 -4.11 10.16 10.21
N HIS A 133 -2.87 10.59 10.01
CA HIS A 133 -1.99 10.02 8.98
C HIS A 133 -1.83 8.49 9.12
N VAL A 134 -1.70 7.95 10.33
CA VAL A 134 -1.59 6.48 10.50
C VAL A 134 -2.94 5.79 10.25
N ILE A 135 -4.05 6.32 10.74
CA ILE A 135 -5.38 5.74 10.56
C ILE A 135 -5.77 5.74 9.08
N PHE A 136 -5.63 6.88 8.41
CA PHE A 136 -5.88 6.99 6.96
C PHE A 136 -4.94 6.10 6.17
N GLY A 137 -3.67 5.95 6.60
CA GLY A 137 -2.74 4.99 6.02
C GLY A 137 -3.24 3.55 6.11
N ILE A 138 -3.73 3.10 7.26
CA ILE A 138 -4.28 1.75 7.46
C ILE A 138 -5.51 1.53 6.57
N VAL A 139 -6.45 2.48 6.56
CA VAL A 139 -7.66 2.41 5.72
C VAL A 139 -7.29 2.35 4.24
N MET A 140 -6.34 3.18 3.81
CA MET A 140 -5.86 3.21 2.43
C MET A 140 -5.18 1.89 2.04
N THR A 141 -4.34 1.31 2.91
CA THR A 141 -3.74 -0.01 2.69
C THR A 141 -4.82 -1.09 2.54
N ALA A 142 -5.86 -1.10 3.39
CA ALA A 142 -6.97 -2.05 3.25
C ALA A 142 -7.70 -1.90 1.92
N LEU A 143 -7.94 -0.66 1.48
CA LEU A 143 -8.55 -0.39 0.17
C LEU A 143 -7.65 -0.79 -0.99
N LEU A 144 -6.33 -0.60 -0.91
CA LEU A 144 -5.39 -1.09 -1.93
C LEU A 144 -5.54 -2.60 -2.12
N TYR A 145 -5.57 -3.38 -1.03
CA TYR A 145 -5.75 -4.83 -1.11
C TYR A 145 -7.12 -5.23 -1.64
N ALA A 146 -8.17 -4.51 -1.26
CA ALA A 146 -9.51 -4.72 -1.80
C ALA A 146 -9.55 -4.45 -3.30
N GLY A 147 -8.95 -3.35 -3.76
CA GLY A 147 -8.87 -2.97 -5.18
C GLY A 147 -8.09 -3.97 -6.02
N VAL A 148 -6.98 -4.50 -5.51
CA VAL A 148 -6.23 -5.58 -6.18
C VAL A 148 -7.08 -6.85 -6.27
N LYS A 149 -7.81 -7.20 -5.20
CA LYS A 149 -8.69 -8.38 -5.21
C LYS A 149 -9.82 -8.25 -6.22
N THR A 150 -10.52 -7.12 -6.24
CA THR A 150 -11.61 -6.89 -7.20
C THR A 150 -11.08 -6.81 -8.63
N GLY A 151 -9.89 -6.22 -8.85
CA GLY A 151 -9.27 -6.18 -10.18
C GLY A 151 -8.84 -7.55 -10.69
N MET A 152 -8.36 -8.44 -9.80
CA MET A 152 -8.11 -9.85 -10.18
C MET A 152 -9.39 -10.58 -10.55
N ASP A 153 -10.49 -10.32 -9.83
CA ASP A 153 -11.80 -10.93 -10.15
C ASP A 153 -12.36 -10.39 -11.48
N GLU A 154 -12.18 -9.10 -11.76
CA GLU A 154 -12.61 -8.46 -13.00
C GLU A 154 -11.78 -8.95 -14.20
N TRP A 155 -10.48 -9.16 -14.04
CA TRP A 155 -9.58 -9.62 -15.11
C TRP A 155 -10.11 -10.86 -15.83
N ASP A 156 -10.58 -11.84 -15.07
CA ASP A 156 -11.13 -13.10 -15.60
C ASP A 156 -12.45 -12.87 -16.39
N MET A 157 -13.12 -11.73 -16.19
CA MET A 157 -14.36 -11.33 -16.86
C MET A 157 -14.14 -10.42 -18.08
N VAL A 158 -13.14 -9.53 -18.03
CA VAL A 158 -12.95 -8.46 -19.04
C VAL A 158 -11.80 -8.72 -20.01
N SER A 159 -10.94 -9.71 -19.75
CA SER A 159 -9.87 -10.07 -20.69
C SER A 159 -10.44 -10.70 -21.95
N ASP A 160 -10.35 -9.99 -23.08
CA ASP A 160 -10.80 -10.49 -24.39
C ASP A 160 -9.93 -11.67 -24.87
N MET A 161 -8.72 -11.80 -24.32
CA MET A 161 -7.83 -12.95 -24.52
C MET A 161 -8.17 -14.19 -23.68
N ALA A 162 -9.17 -14.14 -22.79
CA ALA A 162 -9.53 -15.21 -21.86
C ALA A 162 -8.33 -15.76 -21.05
N THR A 163 -7.37 -14.88 -20.71
CA THR A 163 -6.21 -15.27 -19.90
C THR A 163 -6.57 -15.21 -18.43
N LEU A 164 -6.21 -16.25 -17.68
CA LEU A 164 -6.34 -16.25 -16.22
C LEU A 164 -5.31 -15.33 -15.58
N VAL A 165 -5.64 -14.76 -14.42
CA VAL A 165 -4.65 -14.05 -13.60
C VAL A 165 -3.41 -14.93 -13.36
N PRO A 166 -2.19 -14.42 -13.61
CA PRO A 166 -0.98 -15.20 -13.39
C PRO A 166 -0.86 -15.66 -11.93
N LYS A 167 -0.70 -16.97 -11.70
CA LYS A 167 -0.59 -17.56 -10.35
C LYS A 167 0.45 -16.89 -9.46
N GLY A 168 1.55 -16.41 -10.04
CA GLY A 168 2.59 -15.69 -9.31
C GLY A 168 2.08 -14.41 -8.64
N ILE A 169 1.21 -13.65 -9.30
CA ILE A 169 0.61 -12.43 -8.72
C ILE A 169 -0.27 -12.78 -7.52
N VAL A 170 -1.09 -13.82 -7.64
CA VAL A 170 -1.95 -14.30 -6.55
C VAL A 170 -1.11 -14.72 -5.33
N VAL A 171 -0.02 -15.45 -5.56
CA VAL A 171 0.89 -15.86 -4.47
C VAL A 171 1.54 -14.65 -3.81
N VAL A 172 2.08 -13.72 -4.61
CA VAL A 172 2.72 -12.49 -4.08
C VAL A 172 1.72 -11.66 -3.27
N TYR A 173 0.49 -11.49 -3.76
CA TYR A 173 -0.59 -10.83 -3.03
C TYR A 173 -0.80 -11.41 -1.64
N TRP A 174 -1.00 -12.73 -1.53
CA TRP A 174 -1.24 -13.39 -0.24
C TRP A 174 -0.04 -13.33 0.69
N VAL A 175 1.18 -13.45 0.15
CA VAL A 175 2.41 -13.33 0.93
C VAL A 175 2.51 -11.94 1.56
N ILE A 176 2.34 -10.88 0.77
CA ILE A 176 2.47 -9.50 1.27
C ILE A 176 1.33 -9.19 2.25
N PHE A 177 0.08 -9.50 1.89
CA PHE A 177 -1.08 -9.30 2.74
C PHE A 177 -0.92 -9.99 4.10
N GLY A 178 -0.34 -11.19 4.12
CA GLY A 178 -0.06 -11.93 5.36
C GLY A 178 1.13 -11.38 6.16
N LEU A 179 2.16 -10.83 5.50
CA LEU A 179 3.38 -10.35 6.15
C LEU A 179 3.24 -8.96 6.78
N GLU A 180 2.50 -8.05 6.16
CA GLU A 180 2.34 -6.68 6.66
C GLU A 180 1.78 -6.56 8.09
N PRO A 181 0.78 -7.36 8.52
CA PRO A 181 0.32 -7.31 9.91
C PRO A 181 1.32 -7.93 10.90
N ILE A 182 2.27 -8.76 10.46
CA ILE A 182 3.18 -9.50 11.34
C ILE A 182 4.18 -8.55 12.01
N ARG A 183 4.32 -8.73 13.33
CA ARG A 183 5.28 -8.02 14.18
C ARG A 183 6.65 -8.69 14.09
N ALA A 184 7.70 -7.91 13.87
CA ALA A 184 9.04 -8.33 14.27
C ALA A 184 9.14 -8.29 15.81
N SER A 185 9.08 -9.46 16.44
CA SER A 185 9.35 -9.60 17.88
C SER A 185 10.83 -9.33 18.13
N GLY A 186 11.15 -8.18 18.71
CA GLY A 186 12.50 -7.91 19.21
C GLY A 186 12.75 -8.72 20.47
N ARG A 187 13.63 -9.73 20.39
CA ARG A 187 14.18 -10.48 21.52
C ARG A 187 14.85 -9.51 22.50
N LYS A 188 14.26 -9.28 23.68
CA LYS A 188 14.84 -8.46 24.76
C LYS A 188 15.55 -9.31 25.82
N ASP A 189 15.78 -10.60 25.59
CA ASP A 189 16.02 -11.54 26.70
C ASP A 189 17.49 -11.85 27.02
N SER A 190 18.47 -11.04 26.58
CA SER A 190 19.91 -11.40 26.76
C SER A 190 20.81 -10.37 27.42
N ILE A 191 20.33 -9.16 27.73
CA ILE A 191 21.18 -8.12 28.33
C ILE A 191 21.01 -8.05 29.86
N ASP A 192 19.87 -8.48 30.41
CA ASP A 192 19.59 -8.36 31.85
C ASP A 192 20.16 -9.52 32.69
N ALA A 193 20.59 -10.63 32.06
CA ALA A 193 21.16 -11.78 32.77
C ALA A 193 22.64 -11.60 33.20
N GLY A 194 23.37 -10.64 32.61
CA GLY A 194 24.80 -10.45 32.87
C GLY A 194 25.15 -9.46 33.99
N SER A 195 24.18 -8.67 34.48
CA SER A 195 24.43 -7.62 35.48
C SER A 195 24.22 -8.12 36.93
N SER A 196 23.44 -9.18 37.13
CA SER A 196 23.15 -9.71 38.46
C SER A 196 24.26 -10.61 39.04
N GLU A 197 25.25 -11.02 38.24
CA GLU A 197 26.29 -11.97 38.68
C GLU A 197 27.54 -11.30 39.26
N LYS A 198 27.67 -9.96 39.18
CA LYS A 198 28.85 -9.23 39.66
C LYS A 198 28.73 -8.56 41.04
N VAL A 199 27.69 -8.86 41.83
CA VAL A 199 27.46 -8.23 43.15
C VAL A 199 27.61 -9.23 44.32
N GLN A 200 28.08 -10.46 44.09
CA GLN A 200 28.27 -11.46 45.15
C GLN A 200 29.70 -12.04 45.25
N GLY A 201 30.73 -11.27 44.89
CA GLY A 201 32.13 -11.65 45.08
C GLY A 201 32.88 -10.70 46.00
#